data_AF-A0A756DPY6-F1
#
_entry.id   AF-A0A756DPY6-F1
#
_cell.length_a   1.000
_cell.length_b   1.000
_cell.length_c   1.000
_cell.angle_alpha   90.00
_cell.angle_beta   90.00
_cell.angle_gamma   90.00
#
_symmetry.space_group_name_H-M   'P 1'
#
loop_
_entity.id
_entity.type
_entity.pdbx_description
1 polymer ?
#
loop_
_entity_poly.entity_id
_entity_poly.type
_entity_poly.pdbx_seq_one_letter_code
_entity_poly.pdbx_strand_id
1 'polypeptide(L)'
;MNTNTKFDLWLIRISYIAQVGLFFLTTFTIFYTVIPIYQNANLQESIAKKEVEYKKLKEKEINLFSKLRKEYSRKYVIDAISKCSPTEILMRQPSEDDLKKTHDVIMNELKTIMNKDVTGCFEDTFYNNQYIKELSDSDQQDILHKIKSLQPSIAKLHEKYEADFNDKAKLLLIGKESSTRLKKVEDFLTETGNYTATHKNDFENSYIESGAFDLVVKYGFELNDLFSKTIRYN
;
A
#
# COMPACT_ATOMS: atom_id res chain seq x y z
N MET A 1 -69.67 -67.86 53.61
CA MET A 1 -68.42 -67.30 53.05
C MET A 1 -68.74 -66.52 51.79
N ASN A 2 -68.95 -65.20 51.85
CA ASN A 2 -68.93 -64.34 50.65
C ASN A 2 -68.91 -62.84 51.03
N THR A 3 -67.74 -62.29 51.36
CA THR A 3 -67.59 -60.84 51.64
C THR A 3 -66.36 -60.22 50.98
N ASN A 4 -65.70 -60.89 50.03
CA ASN A 4 -64.43 -60.42 49.46
C ASN A 4 -64.42 -60.15 47.95
N THR A 5 -65.54 -60.22 47.23
CA THR A 5 -65.58 -59.95 45.78
C THR A 5 -65.68 -58.47 45.42
N LYS A 6 -66.22 -57.62 46.30
CA LYS A 6 -66.39 -56.18 46.02
C LYS A 6 -65.11 -55.35 46.20
N PHE A 7 -64.30 -55.70 47.20
CA PHE A 7 -63.00 -55.06 47.45
C PHE A 7 -61.99 -55.41 46.35
N ASP A 8 -62.00 -56.66 45.90
CA ASP A 8 -61.11 -57.15 44.84
C ASP A 8 -61.40 -56.45 43.49
N LEU A 9 -62.68 -56.27 43.16
CA LEU A 9 -63.09 -55.52 41.96
C LEU A 9 -62.70 -54.03 42.02
N TRP A 10 -62.67 -53.45 43.22
CA TRP A 10 -62.30 -52.04 43.43
C TRP A 10 -60.79 -51.83 43.36
N LEU A 11 -60.01 -52.75 43.94
CA LEU A 11 -58.55 -52.81 43.81
C LEU A 11 -58.11 -52.92 42.35
N ILE A 12 -58.77 -53.77 41.56
CA ILE A 12 -58.53 -53.90 40.12
C ILE A 12 -58.83 -52.58 39.39
N ARG A 13 -59.92 -51.88 39.71
CA ARG A 13 -60.26 -50.58 39.09
C ARG A 13 -59.24 -49.48 39.43
N ILE A 14 -58.72 -49.46 40.66
CA ILE A 14 -57.65 -48.52 41.04
C ILE A 14 -56.35 -48.86 40.34
N SER A 15 -56.03 -50.13 40.16
CA SER A 15 -54.85 -50.56 39.40
C SER A 15 -54.91 -50.09 37.94
N TYR A 16 -56.09 -50.18 37.30
CA TYR A 16 -56.27 -49.63 35.95
C TYR A 16 -56.17 -48.09 35.91
N ILE A 17 -56.72 -47.39 36.91
CA ILE A 17 -56.59 -45.93 37.03
C ILE A 17 -55.13 -45.52 37.25
N ALA A 18 -54.38 -46.27 38.06
CA ALA A 18 -52.96 -46.05 38.28
C ALA A 18 -52.14 -46.31 37.01
N GLN A 19 -52.43 -47.36 36.25
CA GLN A 19 -51.77 -47.63 34.95
C GLN A 19 -52.05 -46.54 33.91
N VAL A 20 -53.30 -46.09 33.79
CA VAL A 20 -53.65 -44.99 32.89
C VAL A 20 -53.01 -43.68 33.37
N GLY A 21 -53.03 -43.42 34.67
CA GLY A 21 -52.35 -42.27 35.28
C GLY A 21 -50.85 -42.27 35.01
N LEU A 22 -50.19 -43.43 35.12
CA LEU A 22 -48.76 -43.58 34.84
C LEU A 22 -48.45 -43.34 33.35
N PHE A 23 -49.32 -43.79 32.45
CA PHE A 23 -49.19 -43.57 31.01
C PHE A 23 -49.34 -42.08 30.63
N PHE A 24 -50.28 -41.37 31.27
CA PHE A 24 -50.40 -39.93 31.09
C PHE A 24 -49.19 -39.18 31.67
N LEU A 25 -48.68 -39.59 32.83
CA LEU A 25 -47.50 -38.98 33.47
C LEU A 25 -46.24 -39.15 32.61
N THR A 26 -46.01 -40.33 32.04
CA THR A 26 -44.88 -40.58 31.14
C THR A 26 -45.03 -39.82 29.82
N THR A 27 -46.24 -39.78 29.25
CA THR A 27 -46.49 -38.97 28.04
C THR A 27 -46.27 -37.48 28.30
N PHE A 28 -46.72 -36.98 29.46
CA PHE A 28 -46.56 -35.59 29.87
C PHE A 28 -45.08 -35.23 30.06
N THR A 29 -44.30 -36.08 30.72
CA THR A 29 -42.86 -35.87 30.93
C THR A 29 -42.08 -35.90 29.62
N ILE A 30 -42.43 -36.77 28.67
CA ILE A 30 -41.82 -36.77 27.33
C ILE A 30 -42.10 -35.44 26.61
N PHE A 31 -43.35 -34.97 26.61
CA PHE A 31 -43.75 -33.76 25.90
C PHE A 31 -43.15 -32.48 26.51
N TYR A 32 -43.23 -32.34 27.84
CA TYR A 32 -42.86 -31.09 28.53
C TYR A 32 -41.40 -31.01 28.97
N THR A 33 -40.68 -32.14 29.03
CA THR A 33 -39.29 -32.15 29.53
C THR A 33 -38.32 -32.59 28.45
N VAL A 34 -38.56 -33.74 27.84
CA VAL A 34 -37.59 -34.35 26.92
C VAL A 34 -37.49 -33.57 25.61
N ILE A 35 -38.62 -33.31 24.94
CA ILE A 35 -38.67 -32.54 23.68
C ILE A 35 -38.01 -31.16 23.80
N PRO A 36 -38.34 -30.31 24.79
CA PRO A 36 -37.72 -28.99 24.91
C PRO A 36 -36.23 -29.06 25.28
N ILE A 37 -35.77 -30.07 26.05
CA ILE A 37 -34.33 -30.26 26.31
C ILE A 37 -33.56 -30.52 25.01
N TYR A 38 -34.07 -31.40 24.14
CA TYR A 38 -33.43 -31.67 22.85
C TYR A 38 -33.45 -30.45 21.92
N GLN A 39 -34.55 -29.69 21.90
CA GLN A 39 -34.64 -28.45 21.13
C GLN A 39 -33.61 -27.41 21.60
N ASN A 40 -33.44 -27.25 22.91
CA ASN A 40 -32.48 -26.32 23.48
C ASN A 40 -31.02 -26.72 23.19
N ALA A 41 -30.68 -28.01 23.29
CA ALA A 41 -29.35 -28.50 22.97
C ALA A 41 -29.00 -28.32 21.48
N ASN A 42 -29.92 -28.67 20.58
CA ASN A 42 -29.74 -28.47 19.14
C ASN A 42 -29.65 -26.98 18.76
N LEU A 43 -30.45 -26.13 19.41
CA LEU A 43 -30.39 -24.68 19.22
C LEU A 43 -29.02 -24.13 19.63
N GLN A 44 -28.51 -24.52 20.81
CA GLN A 44 -27.18 -24.10 21.27
C GLN A 44 -26.07 -24.55 20.33
N GLU A 45 -26.12 -25.79 19.83
CA GLU A 45 -25.16 -26.27 18.84
C GLU A 45 -25.23 -25.48 17.53
N SER A 46 -26.44 -25.17 17.05
CA SER A 46 -26.63 -24.37 15.84
C SER A 46 -26.16 -22.92 15.99
N ILE A 47 -26.33 -22.32 17.18
CA ILE A 47 -25.84 -20.97 17.50
C ILE A 47 -24.32 -20.97 17.55
N ALA A 48 -23.71 -21.95 18.22
CA ALA A 48 -22.24 -22.08 18.28
C ALA A 48 -21.62 -22.25 16.90
N LYS A 49 -22.23 -23.07 16.01
CA LYS A 49 -21.78 -23.22 14.62
C LYS A 49 -21.86 -21.91 13.84
N LYS A 50 -22.99 -21.19 13.95
CA LYS A 50 -23.16 -19.89 13.29
C LYS A 50 -22.19 -18.84 13.82
N GLU A 51 -21.91 -18.82 15.12
CA GLU A 51 -20.93 -17.90 15.69
C GLU A 51 -19.50 -18.20 15.20
N VAL A 52 -19.14 -19.48 15.07
CA VAL A 52 -17.86 -19.90 14.49
C VAL A 52 -17.76 -19.53 13.01
N GLU A 53 -18.80 -19.77 12.23
CA GLU A 53 -18.85 -19.38 10.81
C GLU A 53 -18.76 -17.86 10.65
N TYR A 54 -19.48 -17.10 11.47
CA TYR A 54 -19.42 -15.64 11.47
C TYR A 54 -18.01 -15.13 11.81
N LYS A 55 -17.36 -15.69 12.84
CA LYS A 55 -15.97 -15.35 13.18
C LYS A 55 -15.02 -15.65 12.02
N LYS A 56 -15.15 -16.82 11.38
CA LYS A 56 -14.35 -17.19 10.21
C LYS A 56 -14.58 -16.26 9.02
N LEU A 57 -15.82 -15.86 8.76
CA LEU A 57 -16.15 -14.93 7.68
C LEU A 57 -15.56 -13.54 7.96
N LYS A 58 -15.70 -13.05 9.20
CA LYS A 58 -15.13 -11.76 9.62
C LYS A 58 -13.60 -11.75 9.55
N GLU A 59 -12.95 -12.84 9.93
CA GLU A 59 -11.50 -12.97 9.80
C GLU A 59 -11.05 -12.99 8.33
N LYS A 60 -11.78 -13.69 7.46
CA LYS A 60 -11.54 -13.67 6.01
C LYS A 60 -11.72 -12.29 5.42
N GLU A 61 -12.77 -11.57 5.83
CA GLU A 61 -13.04 -10.20 5.40
C GLU A 61 -11.89 -9.25 5.79
N ILE A 62 -11.45 -9.29 7.06
CA ILE A 62 -10.31 -8.48 7.54
C ILE A 62 -9.04 -8.81 6.76
N ASN A 63 -8.78 -10.10 6.52
CA ASN A 63 -7.61 -10.53 5.76
C ASN A 63 -7.67 -10.06 4.31
N LEU A 64 -8.81 -10.20 3.64
CA LEU A 64 -9.02 -9.68 2.29
C LEU A 64 -8.86 -8.16 2.22
N PHE A 65 -9.44 -7.43 3.17
CA PHE A 65 -9.33 -5.98 3.25
C PHE A 65 -7.87 -5.53 3.47
N SER A 66 -7.12 -6.23 4.32
CA SER A 66 -5.68 -5.94 4.53
C SER A 66 -4.86 -6.12 3.25
N LYS A 67 -5.14 -7.17 2.46
CA LYS A 67 -4.51 -7.41 1.15
C LYS A 67 -4.89 -6.33 0.15
N LEU A 68 -6.17 -5.95 0.10
CA LEU A 68 -6.65 -4.88 -0.78
C LEU A 68 -5.95 -3.56 -0.47
N ARG A 69 -5.89 -3.17 0.81
CA ARG A 69 -5.21 -1.96 1.28
C ARG A 69 -3.74 -1.92 0.85
N LYS A 70 -3.04 -3.05 0.96
CA LYS A 70 -1.63 -3.17 0.55
C LYS A 70 -1.46 -3.03 -0.96
N GLU A 71 -2.31 -3.66 -1.76
CA GLU A 71 -2.25 -3.57 -3.22
C GLU A 71 -2.62 -2.16 -3.72
N TYR A 72 -3.65 -1.55 -3.14
CA TYR A 72 -4.12 -0.23 -3.57
C TYR A 72 -3.17 0.89 -3.18
N SER A 73 -2.61 0.84 -1.96
CA SER A 73 -1.53 1.76 -1.58
C SER A 73 -0.31 1.59 -2.48
N ARG A 74 0.07 0.36 -2.84
CA ARG A 74 1.18 0.12 -3.78
C ARG A 74 0.89 0.69 -5.16
N LYS A 75 -0.32 0.51 -5.70
CA LYS A 75 -0.72 1.08 -6.99
C LYS A 75 -0.73 2.60 -6.97
N TYR A 76 -1.25 3.20 -5.90
CA TYR A 76 -1.18 4.64 -5.69
C TYR A 76 0.26 5.12 -5.66
N VAL A 77 1.15 4.45 -4.90
CA VAL A 77 2.56 4.83 -4.80
C VAL A 77 3.25 4.84 -6.17
N ILE A 78 3.00 3.82 -6.99
CA ILE A 78 3.56 3.74 -8.34
C ILE A 78 3.03 4.87 -9.24
N ASP A 79 1.72 5.14 -9.20
CA ASP A 79 1.09 6.21 -9.98
C ASP A 79 1.54 7.61 -9.56
N ALA A 80 1.73 7.83 -8.27
CA ALA A 80 2.23 9.08 -7.71
C ALA A 80 3.71 9.30 -8.08
N ILE A 81 4.55 8.27 -7.93
CA ILE A 81 5.97 8.35 -8.28
C ILE A 81 6.14 8.63 -9.78
N SER A 82 5.38 7.98 -10.66
CA SER A 82 5.55 8.14 -12.10
C SER A 82 5.21 9.55 -12.61
N LYS A 83 4.31 10.27 -11.93
CA LYS A 83 3.87 11.63 -12.33
C LYS A 83 4.62 12.75 -11.61
N CYS A 84 4.99 12.52 -10.36
CA CYS A 84 5.51 13.55 -9.48
C CYS A 84 7.03 13.51 -9.31
N SER A 85 7.67 12.37 -9.58
CA SER A 85 9.10 12.23 -9.37
C SER A 85 9.95 12.86 -10.48
N PRO A 86 11.08 13.49 -10.14
CA PRO A 86 12.10 13.92 -11.10
C PRO A 86 12.66 12.80 -11.99
N THR A 87 12.38 11.52 -11.69
CA THR A 87 12.82 10.39 -12.52
C THR A 87 12.13 10.31 -13.89
N GLU A 88 11.14 11.16 -14.17
CA GLU A 88 10.50 11.27 -15.49
C GLU A 88 11.53 11.49 -16.62
N ILE A 89 12.66 12.14 -16.32
CA ILE A 89 13.71 12.41 -17.31
C ILE A 89 14.32 11.13 -17.91
N LEU A 90 14.26 10.00 -17.19
CA LEU A 90 14.75 8.71 -17.68
C LEU A 90 13.86 8.11 -18.77
N MET A 91 12.60 8.55 -18.85
CA MET A 91 11.63 8.07 -19.84
C MET A 91 11.55 8.98 -21.06
N ARG A 92 12.19 10.16 -21.03
CA ARG A 92 12.19 11.11 -22.14
C ARG A 92 13.15 10.67 -23.24
N GLN A 93 12.64 10.52 -24.46
CA GLN A 93 13.50 10.41 -25.64
C GLN A 93 14.07 11.78 -26.02
N PRO A 94 15.37 11.89 -26.31
CA PRO A 94 15.95 13.14 -26.78
C PRO A 94 15.36 13.49 -28.15
N SER A 95 14.88 14.73 -28.28
CA SER A 95 14.37 15.29 -29.53
C SER A 95 15.49 15.97 -30.33
N GLU A 96 15.26 16.22 -31.63
CA GLU A 96 16.22 16.98 -32.46
C GLU A 96 16.48 18.40 -31.93
N ASP A 97 15.50 18.99 -31.24
CA ASP A 97 15.65 20.29 -30.62
C ASP A 97 16.54 20.23 -29.37
N ASP A 98 16.56 19.09 -28.66
CA ASP A 98 17.43 18.90 -27.49
C ASP A 98 18.92 18.91 -27.87
N LEU A 99 19.26 18.47 -29.09
CA LEU A 99 20.63 18.48 -29.62
C LEU A 99 21.18 19.88 -29.90
N LYS A 100 20.31 20.89 -30.00
CA LYS A 100 20.71 22.29 -30.28
C LYS A 100 20.71 23.17 -29.03
N LYS A 101 20.34 22.62 -27.88
CA LYS A 101 20.27 23.39 -26.63
C LYS A 101 21.66 23.79 -26.16
N THR A 102 21.76 24.99 -25.63
CA THR A 102 22.96 25.45 -24.94
C THR A 102 23.02 24.89 -23.52
N HIS A 103 24.23 24.84 -22.97
CA HIS A 103 24.50 24.43 -21.58
C HIS A 103 23.53 25.09 -20.58
N ASP A 104 23.34 26.40 -20.68
CA ASP A 104 22.50 27.16 -19.76
C ASP A 104 21.02 26.74 -19.83
N VAL A 105 20.52 26.38 -21.01
CA VAL A 105 19.14 25.91 -21.20
C VAL A 105 18.95 24.55 -20.55
N ILE A 106 19.90 23.62 -20.76
CA ILE A 106 19.86 22.28 -20.17
C ILE A 106 19.90 22.37 -18.64
N MET A 107 20.80 23.18 -18.10
CA MET A 107 20.93 23.38 -16.66
C MET A 107 19.67 24.00 -16.04
N ASN A 108 19.02 24.93 -16.73
CA ASN A 108 17.77 25.53 -16.25
C ASN A 108 16.59 24.55 -16.29
N GLU A 109 16.50 23.70 -17.31
CA GLU A 109 15.49 22.64 -17.37
C GLU A 109 15.66 21.64 -16.21
N LEU A 110 16.88 21.17 -15.96
CA LEU A 110 17.18 20.26 -14.84
C LEU A 110 16.84 20.90 -13.49
N LYS A 111 17.16 22.19 -13.31
CA LYS A 111 16.80 22.95 -12.12
C LYS A 111 15.28 23.05 -11.94
N THR A 112 14.55 23.31 -13.04
CA THR A 112 13.09 23.39 -13.01
C THR A 112 12.46 22.06 -12.60
N ILE A 113 13.00 20.95 -13.10
CA ILE A 113 12.54 19.59 -12.75
C ILE A 113 12.77 19.28 -11.28
N MET A 114 13.94 19.66 -10.74
CA MET A 114 14.28 19.48 -9.32
C MET A 114 13.38 20.32 -8.40
N ASN A 115 13.01 21.54 -8.83
CA ASN A 115 12.24 22.51 -8.06
C ASN A 115 10.70 22.34 -8.20
N LYS A 116 10.24 21.31 -8.92
CA LYS A 116 8.81 20.98 -9.01
C LYS A 116 8.27 20.69 -7.60
N ASP A 117 7.07 21.21 -7.28
CA ASP A 117 6.42 20.91 -6.01
C ASP A 117 5.95 19.44 -5.98
N VAL A 118 6.81 18.59 -5.42
CA VAL A 118 6.56 17.16 -5.33
C VAL A 118 5.47 16.85 -4.29
N THR A 119 5.39 17.64 -3.21
CA THR A 119 4.40 17.40 -2.13
C THR A 119 3.01 17.74 -2.63
N GLY A 120 2.83 18.91 -3.25
CA GLY A 120 1.56 19.29 -3.87
C GLY A 120 1.13 18.30 -4.95
N CYS A 121 2.07 17.82 -5.78
CA CYS A 121 1.76 16.79 -6.79
C CYS A 121 1.29 15.46 -6.17
N PHE A 122 1.84 15.04 -5.03
CA PHE A 122 1.37 13.84 -4.33
C PHE A 122 -0.03 14.01 -3.75
N GLU A 123 -0.35 15.19 -3.19
CA GLU A 123 -1.69 15.52 -2.72
C GLU A 123 -2.70 15.55 -3.88
N ASP A 124 -2.36 16.21 -5.00
CA ASP A 124 -3.22 16.25 -6.18
C ASP A 124 -3.46 14.85 -6.76
N THR A 125 -2.41 14.02 -6.78
CA THR A 125 -2.55 12.63 -7.22
C THR A 125 -3.44 11.84 -6.25
N PHE A 126 -3.35 12.09 -4.94
CA PHE A 126 -4.19 11.44 -3.93
C PHE A 126 -5.68 11.69 -4.16
N TYR A 127 -6.08 12.94 -4.41
CA TYR A 127 -7.49 13.29 -4.64
C TYR A 127 -8.06 12.73 -5.95
N ASN A 128 -7.22 12.61 -6.97
CA ASN A 128 -7.63 12.16 -8.30
C ASN A 128 -7.54 10.63 -8.49
N ASN A 129 -6.91 9.91 -7.58
CA ASN A 129 -6.65 8.48 -7.74
C ASN A 129 -7.89 7.61 -7.39
N GLN A 130 -8.26 6.70 -8.29
CA GLN A 130 -9.40 5.80 -8.09
C GLN A 130 -9.17 4.78 -6.97
N TYR A 131 -7.94 4.26 -6.82
CA TYR A 131 -7.61 3.24 -5.81
C TYR A 131 -7.74 3.76 -4.39
N ILE A 132 -7.46 5.05 -4.16
CA ILE A 132 -7.63 5.69 -2.85
C ILE A 132 -9.11 5.81 -2.48
N LYS A 133 -9.99 6.11 -3.44
CA LYS A 133 -11.44 6.25 -3.21
C LYS A 133 -12.12 4.94 -2.81
N GLU A 134 -11.51 3.80 -3.13
CA GLU A 134 -12.01 2.48 -2.73
C GLU A 134 -11.55 2.06 -1.31
N LEU A 135 -10.64 2.81 -0.68
CA LEU A 135 -10.22 2.56 0.70
C LEU A 135 -11.22 3.16 1.70
N SER A 136 -11.17 2.69 2.94
CA SER A 136 -11.98 3.27 4.03
C SER A 136 -11.57 4.72 4.32
N ASP A 137 -12.49 5.54 4.82
CA ASP A 137 -12.22 6.94 5.17
C ASP A 137 -11.05 7.08 6.17
N SER A 138 -10.93 6.13 7.11
CA SER A 138 -9.82 6.09 8.06
C SER A 138 -8.47 5.85 7.37
N ASP A 139 -8.43 4.99 6.35
CA ASP A 139 -7.20 4.69 5.61
C ASP A 139 -6.81 5.84 4.70
N GLN A 140 -7.80 6.51 4.11
CA GLN A 140 -7.58 7.73 3.32
C GLN A 140 -6.97 8.84 4.19
N GLN A 141 -7.51 9.07 5.39
CA GLN A 141 -6.97 10.06 6.32
C GLN A 141 -5.55 9.71 6.79
N ASP A 142 -5.26 8.44 7.08
CA ASP A 142 -3.91 7.98 7.45
C ASP A 142 -2.90 8.22 6.32
N ILE A 143 -3.25 7.89 5.07
CA ILE A 143 -2.39 8.15 3.90
C ILE A 143 -2.17 9.66 3.71
N LEU A 144 -3.22 10.47 3.79
CA LEU A 144 -3.10 11.92 3.63
C LEU A 144 -2.23 12.54 4.72
N HIS A 145 -2.38 12.10 5.97
CA HIS A 145 -1.53 12.53 7.07
C HIS A 145 -0.07 12.15 6.83
N LYS A 146 0.19 10.92 6.36
CA LYS A 146 1.54 10.46 5.99
C LYS A 146 2.15 11.31 4.87
N ILE A 147 1.38 11.63 3.83
CA ILE A 147 1.83 12.53 2.73
C ILE A 147 2.25 13.89 3.30
N LYS A 148 1.41 14.49 4.15
CA LYS A 148 1.72 15.80 4.77
C LYS A 148 2.94 15.74 5.68
N SER A 149 3.12 14.64 6.41
CA SER A 149 4.29 14.44 7.27
C SER A 149 5.61 14.30 6.51
N LEU A 150 5.56 14.00 5.20
CA LEU A 150 6.76 13.90 4.36
C LEU A 150 7.34 15.26 3.98
N GLN A 151 6.54 16.32 3.99
CA GLN A 151 6.95 17.68 3.58
C GLN A 151 8.30 18.12 4.20
N PRO A 152 8.55 18.04 5.52
CA PRO A 152 9.84 18.42 6.09
C PRO A 152 11.00 17.54 5.63
N SER A 153 10.76 16.24 5.42
CA SER A 153 11.79 15.31 4.96
C SER A 153 12.15 15.53 3.49
N ILE A 154 11.14 15.82 2.65
CA ILE A 154 11.33 16.21 1.25
C ILE A 154 12.07 17.54 1.17
N ALA A 155 11.69 18.54 1.97
CA ALA A 155 12.37 19.84 1.99
C ALA A 155 13.85 19.72 2.36
N LYS A 156 14.17 18.93 3.39
CA LYS A 156 15.56 18.65 3.80
C LYS A 156 16.35 17.92 2.70
N LEU A 157 15.71 16.96 2.03
CA LEU A 157 16.31 16.25 0.91
C LEU A 157 16.59 17.22 -0.24
N HIS A 158 15.61 18.04 -0.60
CA HIS A 158 15.72 19.04 -1.64
C HIS A 158 16.86 20.03 -1.37
N GLU A 159 16.94 20.60 -0.17
CA GLU A 159 18.00 21.55 0.23
C GLU A 159 19.41 20.95 0.04
N LYS A 160 19.60 19.68 0.41
CA LYS A 160 20.87 18.97 0.20
C LYS A 160 21.23 18.86 -1.28
N TYR A 161 20.28 18.44 -2.12
CA TYR A 161 20.53 18.25 -3.54
C TYR A 161 20.62 19.58 -4.30
N GLU A 162 19.92 20.62 -3.86
CA GLU A 162 20.03 21.96 -4.42
C GLU A 162 21.41 22.57 -4.13
N ALA A 163 21.94 22.41 -2.91
CA ALA A 163 23.29 22.83 -2.59
C ALA A 163 24.33 22.14 -3.50
N ASP A 164 24.17 20.83 -3.70
CA ASP A 164 25.06 20.05 -4.56
C ASP A 164 24.91 20.41 -6.06
N PHE A 165 23.70 20.75 -6.51
CA PHE A 165 23.42 21.19 -7.88
C PHE A 165 24.06 22.55 -8.20
N ASN A 166 24.16 23.43 -7.21
CA ASN A 166 24.78 24.75 -7.39
C ASN A 166 26.33 24.69 -7.33
N ASP A 167 26.92 23.59 -6.89
CA ASP A 167 28.37 23.37 -6.85
C ASP A 167 28.89 22.80 -8.19
N LYS A 168 29.36 23.69 -9.07
CA LYS A 168 29.92 23.31 -10.37
C LYS A 168 31.09 22.33 -10.28
N ALA A 169 31.95 22.44 -9.26
CA ALA A 169 33.10 21.56 -9.11
C ALA A 169 32.66 20.13 -8.76
N LYS A 170 31.63 20.03 -7.91
CA LYS A 170 31.00 18.74 -7.58
C LYS A 170 30.29 18.12 -8.77
N LEU A 171 29.53 18.90 -9.54
CA LEU A 171 28.90 18.42 -10.77
C LEU A 171 29.92 17.92 -11.80
N LEU A 172 31.02 18.65 -11.98
CA LEU A 172 32.10 18.23 -12.87
C LEU A 172 32.71 16.88 -12.44
N LEU A 173 32.93 16.70 -11.13
CA LEU A 173 33.47 15.45 -10.58
C LEU A 173 32.51 14.28 -10.81
N ILE A 174 31.23 14.43 -10.46
CA ILE A 174 30.18 13.42 -10.67
C ILE A 174 30.07 13.08 -12.17
N GLY A 175 30.11 14.09 -13.04
CA GLY A 175 30.07 13.90 -14.48
C GLY A 175 31.24 13.10 -15.02
N LYS A 176 32.46 13.40 -14.57
CA LYS A 176 33.67 12.66 -14.97
C LYS A 176 33.64 11.20 -14.50
N GLU A 177 33.06 10.93 -13.34
CA GLU A 177 32.92 9.57 -12.81
C GLU A 177 31.83 8.76 -13.55
N SER A 178 30.70 9.40 -13.87
CA SER A 178 29.55 8.72 -14.49
C SER A 178 29.65 8.58 -16.02
N SER A 179 30.28 9.53 -16.72
CA SER A 179 30.31 9.58 -18.18
C SER A 179 31.52 8.89 -18.82
N THR A 180 31.49 7.55 -18.80
CA THR A 180 32.53 6.71 -19.44
C THR A 180 32.70 6.93 -20.94
N ARG A 181 31.64 7.31 -21.66
CA ARG A 181 31.69 7.55 -23.11
C ARG A 181 32.37 8.88 -23.45
N LEU A 182 32.00 9.97 -22.77
CA LEU A 182 32.64 11.28 -22.95
C LEU A 182 34.14 11.19 -22.66
N LYS A 183 34.51 10.48 -21.59
CA LYS A 183 35.91 10.25 -21.25
C LYS A 183 36.71 9.56 -22.36
N LYS A 184 36.15 8.52 -22.99
CA LYS A 184 36.81 7.86 -24.14
C LYS A 184 37.03 8.79 -25.33
N VAL A 185 36.08 9.71 -25.58
CA VAL A 185 36.21 10.68 -26.69
C VAL A 185 37.26 11.73 -26.35
N GLU A 186 37.29 12.22 -25.11
CA GLU A 186 38.32 13.13 -24.62
C GLU A 186 39.72 12.50 -24.69
N ASP A 187 39.88 11.27 -24.21
CA ASP A 187 41.13 10.51 -24.26
C ASP A 187 41.61 10.34 -25.72
N PHE A 188 40.70 9.96 -26.63
CA PHE A 188 41.02 9.82 -28.07
C PHE A 188 41.48 11.14 -28.72
N LEU A 189 40.82 12.26 -28.43
CA LEU A 189 41.21 13.56 -28.97
C LEU A 189 42.56 14.02 -28.41
N THR A 190 42.84 13.65 -27.16
CA THR A 190 44.12 13.93 -26.50
C THR A 190 45.25 13.11 -27.13
N GLU A 191 45.03 11.81 -27.34
CA GLU A 191 46.00 10.90 -27.97
C GLU A 191 46.31 11.26 -29.43
N THR A 192 45.31 11.75 -30.16
CA THR A 192 45.48 12.16 -31.57
C THR A 192 46.04 13.58 -31.74
N GLY A 193 46.28 14.31 -30.65
CA GLY A 193 46.80 15.69 -30.69
C GLY A 193 45.79 16.73 -31.21
N ASN A 194 44.51 16.36 -31.34
CA ASN A 194 43.44 17.24 -31.82
C ASN A 194 42.70 17.97 -30.68
N TYR A 195 43.13 17.80 -29.44
CA TYR A 195 42.54 18.47 -28.28
C TYR A 195 42.91 19.96 -28.24
N THR A 196 41.90 20.82 -28.22
CA THR A 196 42.07 22.29 -28.23
C THR A 196 41.41 22.90 -26.98
N ALA A 197 41.68 24.18 -26.72
CA ALA A 197 41.06 24.90 -25.62
C ALA A 197 39.52 24.99 -25.73
N THR A 198 38.97 25.01 -26.95
CA THR A 198 37.52 24.98 -27.17
C THR A 198 36.94 23.61 -26.81
N HIS A 199 37.59 22.53 -27.25
CA HIS A 199 37.18 21.16 -26.88
C HIS A 199 37.17 20.99 -25.36
N LYS A 200 38.16 21.53 -24.65
CA LYS A 200 38.20 21.48 -23.18
C LYS A 200 36.96 22.08 -22.52
N ASN A 201 36.55 23.26 -22.96
CA ASN A 201 35.37 23.93 -22.39
C ASN A 201 34.08 23.16 -22.72
N ASP A 202 33.97 22.60 -23.93
CA ASP A 202 32.82 21.79 -24.33
C ASP A 202 32.72 20.49 -23.53
N PHE A 203 33.86 19.83 -23.27
CA PHE A 203 33.92 18.66 -22.38
C PHE A 203 33.56 19.01 -20.94
N GLU A 204 34.09 20.10 -20.39
CA GLU A 204 33.75 20.54 -19.03
C GLU A 204 32.24 20.81 -18.88
N ASN A 205 31.63 21.52 -19.83
CA ASN A 205 30.18 21.74 -19.85
C ASN A 205 29.40 20.42 -19.97
N SER A 206 29.82 19.52 -20.86
CA SER A 206 29.18 18.19 -21.04
C SER A 206 29.27 17.34 -19.78
N TYR A 207 30.40 17.38 -19.07
CA TYR A 207 30.53 16.70 -17.78
C TYR A 207 29.65 17.33 -16.71
N ILE A 208 29.58 18.65 -16.61
CA ILE A 208 28.69 19.33 -15.66
C ILE A 208 27.23 18.96 -15.92
N GLU A 209 26.79 18.94 -17.19
CA GLU A 209 25.45 18.51 -17.58
C GLU A 209 25.18 17.06 -17.21
N SER A 210 26.13 16.15 -17.48
CA SER A 210 26.03 14.75 -17.07
C SER A 210 25.95 14.61 -15.55
N GLY A 211 26.75 15.36 -14.80
CA GLY A 211 26.74 15.35 -13.34
C GLY A 211 25.41 15.88 -12.78
N ALA A 212 24.88 16.95 -13.38
CA ALA A 212 23.59 17.53 -13.01
C ALA A 212 22.45 16.54 -13.27
N PHE A 213 22.47 15.85 -14.42
CA PHE A 213 21.52 14.82 -14.76
C PHE A 213 21.55 13.66 -13.74
N ASP A 214 22.73 13.11 -13.47
CA ASP A 214 22.90 12.01 -12.50
C ASP A 214 22.43 12.41 -11.10
N LEU A 215 22.72 13.65 -10.70
CA LEU A 215 22.30 14.21 -9.42
C LEU A 215 20.77 14.34 -9.30
N VAL A 216 20.10 14.85 -10.33
CA VAL A 216 18.63 14.96 -10.38
C VAL A 216 17.97 13.57 -10.35
N VAL A 217 18.55 12.61 -11.08
CA VAL A 217 18.07 11.22 -11.08
C VAL A 217 18.20 10.60 -9.68
N LYS A 218 19.35 10.78 -9.04
CA LYS A 218 19.61 10.28 -7.69
C LYS A 218 18.67 10.90 -6.66
N TYR A 219 18.43 12.21 -6.75
CA TYR A 219 17.43 12.91 -5.95
C TYR A 219 16.04 12.27 -6.13
N GLY A 220 15.62 12.04 -7.37
CA GLY A 220 14.35 11.39 -7.68
C GLY A 220 14.23 9.99 -7.07
N PHE A 221 15.28 9.18 -7.12
CA PHE A 221 15.29 7.85 -6.50
C PHE A 221 15.22 7.90 -4.96
N GLU A 222 15.98 8.78 -4.30
CA GLU A 222 15.92 8.92 -2.84
C GLU A 222 14.55 9.44 -2.38
N LEU A 223 13.93 10.34 -3.16
CA LEU A 223 12.57 10.80 -2.92
C LEU A 223 11.55 9.66 -3.06
N ASN A 224 11.68 8.85 -4.11
CA ASN A 224 10.81 7.70 -4.36
C ASN A 224 10.92 6.64 -3.25
N ASP A 225 12.14 6.38 -2.77
CA ASP A 225 12.38 5.47 -1.65
C ASP A 225 11.73 6.00 -0.36
N LEU A 226 11.94 7.27 -0.03
CA LEU A 226 11.35 7.94 1.12
C LEU A 226 9.81 7.87 1.10
N PHE A 227 9.21 8.22 -0.04
CA PHE A 227 7.76 8.19 -0.23
C PHE A 227 7.21 6.76 -0.12
N SER A 228 7.83 5.81 -0.83
CA SER A 228 7.35 4.42 -0.85
C SER A 228 7.42 3.76 0.53
N LYS A 229 8.48 4.01 1.32
CA LYS A 229 8.62 3.50 2.69
C LYS A 229 7.58 4.06 3.65
N THR A 230 7.19 5.32 3.45
CA THR A 230 6.27 6.01 4.35
C THR A 230 4.81 5.64 4.08
N ILE A 231 4.45 5.46 2.81
CA ILE A 231 3.06 5.18 2.40
C ILE A 231 2.74 3.67 2.39
N ARG A 232 3.72 2.79 2.13
CA ARG A 232 3.46 1.35 2.10
C ARG A 232 3.05 0.83 3.47
N TYR A 233 1.91 0.13 3.50
CA TYR A 233 1.54 -0.71 4.63
C TYR A 233 2.42 -1.97 4.63
N ASN A 234 3.08 -2.24 5.76
CA ASN A 234 3.78 -3.50 6.01
C ASN A 234 2.77 -4.65 6.10
#